data_AF-A0A3M1KPZ9-F1
#
_entry.id   AF-A0A3M1KPZ9-F1
#
_cell.length_a   1.000
_cell.length_b   1.000
_cell.length_c   1.000
_cell.angle_alpha   90.00
_cell.angle_beta   90.00
_cell.angle_gamma   90.00
#
_symmetry.space_group_name_H-M   'P 1'
#
loop_
_entity.id
_entity.type
_entity.pdbx_description
1 polymer ?
#
loop_
_entity_poly.entity_id
_entity_poly.type
_entity_poly.pdbx_seq_one_letter_code
_entity_poly.pdbx_strand_id
1 'polypeptide(L)'
;QDEGLDFDEAGEGDAHVSLTAIRALETRDEAIKVDEEDAGDLVARFSQIDVRRGGDDGIQLTEQGPGQIRGQLSALQAVGNKKYGVKVEQWVAEDEARTQEPRGALKTEAIRLAGNGKGNRIKAHHVSVN
;
A
#
# COMPACT_ATOMS: atom_id res chain seq x y z
N GLN A 1 -19.91 0.93 -1.08
CA GLN A 1 -18.47 1.02 -0.80
C GLN A 1 -17.87 0.40 -2.04
N ASP A 2 -17.20 1.21 -2.86
CA ASP A 2 -16.70 0.76 -4.15
C ASP A 2 -15.18 1.00 -4.16
N GLU A 3 -14.50 0.32 -3.24
CA GLU A 3 -13.07 0.04 -3.35
C GLU A 3 -12.83 -0.87 -4.57
N GLY A 4 -11.59 -0.92 -5.05
CA GLY A 4 -11.19 -1.86 -6.10
C GLY A 4 -10.98 -3.27 -5.54
N LEU A 5 -9.72 -3.65 -5.33
CA LEU A 5 -9.38 -4.89 -4.63
C LEU A 5 -9.09 -4.54 -3.17
N ASP A 6 -9.84 -5.13 -2.24
CA ASP A 6 -9.61 -4.97 -0.80
C ASP A 6 -9.34 -6.34 -0.16
N PHE A 7 -8.33 -6.39 0.68
CA PHE A 7 -7.88 -7.59 1.37
C PHE A 7 -7.58 -7.22 2.82
N ASP A 8 -8.40 -7.72 3.73
CA ASP A 8 -8.22 -7.54 5.16
C ASP A 8 -7.84 -8.89 5.78
N GLU A 9 -6.66 -8.95 6.39
CA GLU A 9 -6.20 -10.02 7.24
C GLU A 9 -6.44 -9.59 8.69
N ALA A 10 -7.16 -10.42 9.45
CA ALA A 10 -7.55 -10.15 10.82
C ALA A 10 -7.26 -11.38 11.69
N GLY A 11 -6.76 -11.15 12.91
CA GLY A 11 -6.22 -12.19 13.78
C GLY A 11 -4.75 -12.49 13.50
N GLU A 12 -4.19 -13.45 14.22
CA GLU A 12 -2.79 -13.84 14.00
C GLU A 12 -2.62 -14.55 12.65
N GLY A 13 -1.74 -14.03 11.78
CA GLY A 13 -1.53 -14.57 10.44
C GLY A 13 -0.70 -13.66 9.54
N ASP A 14 -0.35 -14.12 8.33
CA ASP A 14 0.41 -13.30 7.38
C ASP A 14 -0.45 -12.93 6.15
N ALA A 15 -0.38 -11.67 5.70
CA ALA A 15 -1.03 -11.21 4.49
C ALA A 15 -0.10 -11.33 3.26
N HIS A 16 -0.26 -12.39 2.46
CA HIS A 16 0.57 -12.64 1.27
C HIS A 16 -0.17 -12.35 -0.03
N VAL A 17 0.05 -11.17 -0.62
CA VAL A 17 -0.67 -10.71 -1.82
C VAL A 17 0.28 -10.55 -3.02
N SER A 18 -0.05 -11.21 -4.12
CA SER A 18 0.67 -11.09 -5.40
C SER A 18 -0.29 -10.72 -6.51
N LEU A 19 -0.04 -9.58 -7.16
CA LEU A 19 -0.89 -9.05 -8.22
C LEU A 19 -0.05 -8.76 -9.46
N THR A 20 -0.55 -9.14 -10.62
CA THR A 20 0.12 -8.92 -11.90
C THR A 20 -0.88 -8.45 -12.94
N ALA A 21 -0.51 -7.45 -13.73
CA ALA A 21 -1.31 -6.95 -14.85
C ALA A 21 -2.72 -6.48 -14.45
N ILE A 22 -2.82 -5.77 -13.32
CA ILE A 22 -4.08 -5.18 -12.85
C ILE A 22 -4.25 -3.77 -13.41
N ARG A 23 -5.49 -3.47 -13.85
CA ARG A 23 -5.91 -2.13 -14.22
C ARG A 23 -7.18 -1.75 -13.46
N ALA A 24 -7.07 -0.73 -12.60
CA ALA A 24 -8.18 -0.20 -11.83
C ALA A 24 -8.37 1.29 -12.16
N LEU A 25 -9.57 1.68 -12.57
CA LEU A 25 -9.88 3.02 -13.06
C LEU A 25 -11.11 3.54 -12.36
N GLU A 26 -11.09 4.81 -11.97
CA GLU A 26 -12.28 5.54 -11.49
C GLU A 26 -12.96 4.85 -10.29
N THR A 27 -12.16 4.26 -9.40
CA THR A 27 -12.63 3.68 -8.13
C THR A 27 -13.13 4.78 -7.19
N ARG A 28 -14.11 4.44 -6.34
CA ARG A 28 -14.70 5.43 -5.44
C ARG A 28 -13.80 5.76 -4.26
N ASP A 29 -13.07 4.76 -3.76
CA ASP A 29 -12.09 4.88 -2.68
C ASP A 29 -10.73 4.37 -3.20
N GLU A 30 -10.05 3.48 -2.47
CA GLU A 30 -8.78 2.89 -2.90
C GLU A 30 -8.96 1.95 -4.11
N ALA A 31 -7.97 1.94 -5.01
CA ALA A 31 -7.98 0.97 -6.12
C ALA A 31 -7.45 -0.40 -5.72
N ILE A 32 -6.44 -0.46 -4.84
CA ILE A 32 -5.96 -1.68 -4.21
C ILE A 32 -5.66 -1.36 -2.76
N LYS A 33 -6.20 -2.13 -1.83
CA LYS A 33 -6.00 -2.01 -0.40
C LYS A 33 -5.66 -3.39 0.17
N VAL A 34 -4.65 -3.42 1.04
CA VAL A 34 -4.23 -4.61 1.78
C VAL A 34 -3.93 -4.16 3.18
N ASP A 35 -4.69 -4.68 4.13
CA ASP A 35 -4.51 -4.41 5.56
C ASP A 35 -4.23 -5.73 6.29
N GLU A 36 -3.22 -5.72 7.14
CA GLU A 36 -2.93 -6.74 8.16
C GLU A 36 -3.10 -6.05 9.52
N GLU A 37 -3.96 -6.60 10.38
CA GLU A 37 -4.48 -5.88 11.57
C GLU A 37 -3.87 -6.31 12.92
N ASP A 38 -3.25 -7.50 13.01
CA ASP A 38 -2.79 -8.09 14.27
C ASP A 38 -1.31 -8.52 14.20
N ALA A 39 -0.97 -9.75 14.57
CA ALA A 39 0.42 -10.20 14.58
C ALA A 39 0.70 -11.00 13.30
N GLY A 40 1.62 -10.49 12.47
CA GLY A 40 1.79 -10.97 11.11
C GLY A 40 2.93 -10.32 10.36
N ASP A 41 3.14 -10.71 9.10
CA ASP A 41 3.89 -9.92 8.12
C ASP A 41 3.00 -9.67 6.88
N LEU A 42 2.89 -8.42 6.41
CA LEU A 42 2.36 -8.11 5.08
C LEU A 42 3.45 -8.22 4.00
N VAL A 43 3.24 -9.18 3.08
CA VAL A 43 4.10 -9.41 1.91
C VAL A 43 3.35 -9.07 0.61
N ALA A 44 3.70 -7.96 -0.01
CA ALA A 44 3.10 -7.49 -1.26
C ALA A 44 4.05 -7.60 -2.46
N ARG A 45 3.66 -8.29 -3.52
CA ARG A 45 4.42 -8.37 -4.78
C ARG A 45 3.56 -7.94 -5.96
N PHE A 46 3.70 -6.69 -6.37
CA PHE A 46 2.90 -6.13 -7.45
C PHE A 46 3.74 -5.81 -8.69
N SER A 47 3.25 -6.23 -9.84
CA SER A 47 3.89 -5.98 -11.12
C SER A 47 2.88 -5.56 -12.19
N GLN A 48 3.28 -4.60 -13.04
CA GLN A 48 2.46 -4.14 -14.17
C GLN A 48 1.07 -3.63 -13.72
N ILE A 49 1.07 -2.73 -12.74
CA ILE A 49 -0.16 -2.17 -12.17
C ILE A 49 -0.45 -0.80 -12.79
N ASP A 50 -1.70 -0.56 -13.19
CA ASP A 50 -2.20 0.72 -13.69
C ASP A 50 -3.43 1.17 -12.88
N VAL A 51 -3.22 2.04 -11.88
CA VAL A 51 -4.31 2.65 -11.08
C VAL A 51 -4.50 4.11 -11.48
N ARG A 52 -5.73 4.51 -11.82
CA ARG A 52 -6.00 5.89 -12.24
C ARG A 52 -7.29 6.45 -11.71
N ARG A 53 -7.27 7.73 -11.36
CA ARG A 53 -8.45 8.52 -10.97
C ARG A 53 -9.25 7.88 -9.83
N GLY A 54 -8.57 7.22 -8.88
CA GLY A 54 -9.19 6.71 -7.68
C GLY A 54 -9.65 7.84 -6.76
N GLY A 55 -10.77 7.61 -6.08
CA GLY A 55 -11.38 8.58 -5.18
C GLY A 55 -10.69 8.68 -3.82
N ASP A 56 -9.72 7.81 -3.53
CA ASP A 56 -8.78 7.99 -2.41
C ASP A 56 -7.29 7.78 -2.81
N ASP A 57 -6.59 6.83 -2.20
CA ASP A 57 -5.23 6.43 -2.55
C ASP A 57 -5.24 5.42 -3.71
N GLY A 58 -4.24 5.46 -4.60
CA GLY A 58 -4.18 4.49 -5.70
C GLY A 58 -3.95 3.06 -5.20
N ILE A 59 -2.95 2.90 -4.33
CA ILE A 59 -2.63 1.65 -3.64
C ILE A 59 -2.38 1.99 -2.17
N GLN A 60 -3.00 1.27 -1.26
CA GLN A 60 -2.76 1.32 0.18
C GLN A 60 -2.29 -0.04 0.69
N LEU A 61 -1.19 -0.06 1.44
CA LEU A 61 -0.70 -1.22 2.18
C LEU A 61 -0.53 -0.82 3.64
N THR A 62 -1.20 -1.51 4.55
CA THR A 62 -1.16 -1.20 5.98
C THR A 62 -0.81 -2.44 6.78
N GLU A 63 0.16 -2.31 7.67
CA GLU A 63 0.46 -3.29 8.71
C GLU A 63 0.16 -2.63 10.05
N GLN A 64 -0.70 -3.26 10.84
CA GLN A 64 -1.03 -2.84 12.19
C GLN A 64 -0.75 -3.99 13.13
N GLY A 65 -0.01 -3.73 14.20
CA GLY A 65 0.38 -4.74 15.18
C GLY A 65 1.84 -5.19 15.03
N PRO A 66 2.25 -6.25 15.77
CA PRO A 66 3.60 -6.76 15.73
C PRO A 66 3.90 -7.43 14.39
N GLY A 67 4.79 -6.84 13.60
CA GLY A 67 4.96 -7.30 12.22
C GLY A 67 5.73 -6.35 11.30
N GLN A 68 5.93 -6.79 10.06
CA GLN A 68 6.67 -6.03 9.05
C GLN A 68 6.10 -6.07 7.64
N ILE A 69 6.06 -4.89 7.02
CA ILE A 69 5.83 -4.79 5.58
C ILE A 69 7.09 -5.21 4.79
N ARG A 70 6.92 -6.17 3.88
CA ARG A 70 7.90 -6.52 2.83
C ARG A 70 7.26 -6.42 1.45
N GLY A 71 7.44 -5.28 0.80
CA GLY A 71 6.86 -4.98 -0.50
C GLY A 71 7.86 -4.96 -1.66
N GLN A 72 7.40 -5.39 -2.84
CA GLN A 72 8.06 -5.17 -4.12
C GLN A 72 7.05 -4.66 -5.14
N LEU A 73 7.29 -3.45 -5.66
CA LEU A 73 6.47 -2.83 -6.69
C LEU A 73 7.31 -2.63 -7.95
N SER A 74 6.84 -3.13 -9.08
CA SER A 74 7.54 -3.01 -10.37
C SER A 74 6.60 -2.62 -11.49
N ALA A 75 7.05 -1.73 -12.39
CA ALA A 75 6.27 -1.28 -13.55
C ALA A 75 4.87 -0.80 -13.16
N LEU A 76 4.80 0.18 -12.25
CA LEU A 76 3.57 0.68 -11.65
C LEU A 76 3.26 2.10 -12.11
N GLN A 77 2.01 2.35 -12.47
CA GLN A 77 1.48 3.68 -12.76
C GLN A 77 0.34 3.99 -11.79
N ALA A 78 0.48 5.08 -11.02
CA ALA A 78 -0.59 5.61 -10.18
C ALA A 78 -0.81 7.09 -10.49
N VAL A 79 -1.90 7.38 -11.19
CA VAL A 79 -2.12 8.68 -11.83
C VAL A 79 -3.47 9.28 -11.49
N GLY A 80 -3.48 10.52 -11.00
CA GLY A 80 -4.71 11.29 -10.81
C GLY A 80 -5.57 10.83 -9.64
N ASN A 81 -5.02 10.11 -8.65
CA ASN A 81 -5.77 9.69 -7.47
C ASN A 81 -5.97 10.88 -6.52
N LYS A 82 -7.08 10.89 -5.77
CA LYS A 82 -7.46 12.03 -4.93
C LYS A 82 -6.44 12.32 -3.82
N LYS A 83 -5.83 11.30 -3.22
CA LYS A 83 -4.74 11.44 -2.25
C LYS A 83 -3.40 11.07 -2.87
N TYR A 84 -2.76 9.98 -2.46
CA TYR A 84 -1.46 9.54 -2.95
C TYR A 84 -1.63 8.49 -4.05
N GLY A 85 -0.59 8.32 -4.87
CA GLY A 85 -0.57 7.20 -5.81
C GLY A 85 -0.31 5.86 -5.12
N VAL A 86 0.56 5.87 -4.11
CA VAL A 86 0.89 4.72 -3.27
C VAL A 86 1.09 5.22 -1.83
N LYS A 87 0.45 4.55 -0.87
CA LYS A 87 0.56 4.77 0.57
C LYS A 87 0.92 3.43 1.22
N VAL A 88 1.97 3.43 2.03
CA VAL A 88 2.47 2.24 2.73
C VAL A 88 2.80 2.61 4.17
N GLU A 89 2.12 2.01 5.13
CA GLU A 89 2.23 2.42 6.52
C GLU A 89 2.31 1.20 7.44
N GLN A 90 3.29 1.21 8.34
CA GLN A 90 3.45 0.20 9.38
C GLN A 90 3.30 0.85 10.76
N TRP A 91 2.47 0.25 11.61
CA TRP A 91 2.12 0.71 12.95
C TRP A 91 2.12 -0.48 13.91
N VAL A 92 2.59 -0.31 15.16
CA VAL A 92 2.39 -1.34 16.21
C VAL A 92 1.04 -1.13 16.89
N ALA A 93 0.70 0.13 17.14
CA ALA A 93 -0.63 0.60 17.45
C ALA A 93 -0.76 1.99 16.85
N GLU A 94 -1.92 2.31 16.28
CA GLU A 94 -2.20 3.66 15.80
C GLU A 94 -2.01 4.65 16.98
N ASP A 95 -1.21 5.70 16.77
CA ASP A 95 -0.82 6.74 17.75
C ASP A 95 0.35 6.47 18.73
N GLU A 96 1.11 5.38 18.62
CA GLU A 96 2.30 5.21 19.46
C GLU A 96 3.51 6.08 19.06
N ALA A 97 4.14 6.72 20.06
CA ALA A 97 5.25 7.65 19.86
C ALA A 97 6.59 6.99 19.48
N ARG A 98 6.74 5.67 19.67
CA ARG A 98 7.98 4.90 19.38
C ARG A 98 7.66 3.44 19.07
N THR A 99 7.78 3.06 17.81
CA THR A 99 7.80 1.65 17.40
C THR A 99 9.17 1.03 17.68
N GLN A 100 9.21 -0.09 18.41
CA GLN A 100 10.44 -0.89 18.64
C GLN A 100 10.69 -1.91 17.51
N GLU A 101 9.69 -2.12 16.66
CA GLU A 101 9.77 -3.00 15.49
C GLU A 101 10.83 -2.53 14.49
N PRO A 102 11.49 -3.44 13.76
CA PRO A 102 12.32 -3.04 12.65
C PRO A 102 11.44 -2.49 11.51
N ARG A 103 11.93 -1.44 10.86
CA ARG A 103 11.23 -0.79 9.73
C ARG A 103 10.97 -1.78 8.60
N GLY A 104 9.75 -1.76 8.06
CA GLY A 104 9.43 -2.46 6.82
C GLY A 104 10.25 -1.93 5.64
N ALA A 105 10.15 -2.65 4.52
CA ALA A 105 10.88 -2.33 3.30
C ALA A 105 9.97 -2.43 2.07
N LEU A 106 10.03 -1.42 1.21
CA LEU A 106 9.38 -1.39 -0.09
C LEU A 106 10.45 -1.20 -1.16
N LYS A 107 10.66 -2.22 -1.99
CA LYS A 107 11.52 -2.12 -3.18
C LYS A 107 10.69 -1.64 -4.36
N THR A 108 11.20 -0.67 -5.08
CA THR A 108 10.48 -0.02 -6.17
C THR A 108 11.31 0.01 -7.44
N GLU A 109 10.67 -0.33 -8.56
CA GLU A 109 11.28 -0.27 -9.88
C GLU A 109 10.28 0.25 -10.91
N ALA A 110 10.70 1.20 -11.74
CA ALA A 110 9.86 1.75 -12.81
C ALA A 110 8.48 2.24 -12.32
N ILE A 111 8.48 3.08 -11.29
CA ILE A 111 7.26 3.68 -10.72
C ILE A 111 6.98 5.05 -11.36
N ARG A 112 5.75 5.25 -11.82
CA ARG A 112 5.25 6.53 -12.30
C ARG A 112 4.10 7.01 -11.42
N LEU A 113 4.34 8.08 -10.67
CA LEU A 113 3.31 8.80 -9.91
C LEU A 113 3.09 10.16 -10.56
N ALA A 114 1.86 10.50 -10.93
CA ALA A 114 1.59 11.79 -11.57
C ALA A 114 0.18 12.31 -11.28
N GLY A 115 0.06 13.61 -11.03
CA GLY A 115 -1.24 14.27 -10.81
C GLY A 115 -2.01 13.80 -9.58
N ASN A 116 -1.38 13.15 -8.60
CA ASN A 116 -2.06 12.71 -7.37
C ASN A 116 -2.24 13.88 -6.40
N GLY A 117 -3.39 13.99 -5.73
CA GLY A 117 -3.81 15.19 -5.01
C GLY A 117 -2.97 15.56 -3.79
N LYS A 118 -2.34 14.58 -3.11
CA LYS A 118 -1.39 14.81 -2.01
C LYS A 118 0.09 14.74 -2.44
N GLY A 119 0.35 14.69 -3.74
CA GLY A 119 1.68 14.74 -4.34
C GLY A 119 2.12 13.44 -5.02
N ASN A 120 3.18 13.53 -5.82
CA ASN A 120 3.67 12.45 -6.69
C ASN A 120 4.83 11.66 -6.07
N ARG A 121 4.75 11.41 -4.75
CA ARG A 121 5.69 10.58 -4.01
C ARG A 121 4.94 9.43 -3.36
N ILE A 122 5.65 8.34 -3.08
CA ILE A 122 5.13 7.28 -2.21
C ILE A 122 5.03 7.88 -0.80
N LYS A 123 3.86 7.78 -0.19
CA LYS A 123 3.67 8.10 1.23
C LYS A 123 4.10 6.87 2.02
N ALA A 124 5.11 7.02 2.87
CA ALA A 124 5.60 5.96 3.73
C ALA A 124 5.51 6.38 5.20
N HIS A 125 5.12 5.44 6.08
CA HIS A 125 5.28 5.53 7.53
C HIS A 125 5.99 4.28 8.03
N HIS A 126 7.07 4.46 8.79
CA HIS A 126 7.92 3.38 9.31
C HIS A 126 8.44 2.33 8.28
N VAL A 127 8.34 2.64 6.98
CA VAL A 127 8.80 1.79 5.88
C VAL A 127 9.90 2.50 5.08
N SER A 128 10.97 1.78 4.77
CA SER A 128 12.05 2.26 3.90
C SER A 128 11.70 2.00 2.44
N VAL A 129 11.66 3.05 1.63
CA VAL A 129 11.42 2.95 0.18
C VAL A 129 12.76 3.03 -0.55
N ASN A 130 13.09 2.00 -1.32
CA ASN A 130 14.34 1.91 -2.09
C ASN A 130 14.08 1.67 -3.57
#